data_AF-A0A2P4UNK0-F1
#
_entry.id   AF-A0A2P4UNK0-F1
#
_cell.length_a   1.000
_cell.length_b   1.000
_cell.length_c   1.000
_cell.angle_alpha   90.00
_cell.angle_beta   90.00
_cell.angle_gamma   90.00
#
_symmetry.space_group_name_H-M   'P 1'
#
loop_
_entity.id
_entity.type
_entity.pdbx_description
1 polymer ?
#
loop_
_entity_poly.entity_id
_entity_poly.type
_entity_poly.pdbx_seq_one_letter_code
_entity_poly.pdbx_strand_id
1 'polypeptide(L)'
;MDESAPPWTRGRRRLLLSAGMFAYPAATAVGVAQYARGGRAVAGYALAAAFAVCYPLAALAAARRAPRAFWALLGVLAALFLAELPLTHVYAFYIGAVVVAAAAAFAPRYAAAIVAAGVLACLAVPWAVWRDDPGWFQAVLIVFTAAAVYAFTELAAANTEVRAARAEVARLASEAERTRIARDLHDLLGHSLTVITVKSGLARRLSATDPERAGREIAEVETLSRQALTDVRAAVSGYRQVTLAGELARGRELLRAAGIDADLPATVDVVDAAHRELFGWVVREGLTNVVRHARASRCTITLSAAHVEIHDDGRGGTPSSGSGLAGLRERVAAAGGRIEAGPARPRGWRLRVTVEGGA
;
A
#
# COMPACT_ATOMS: atom_id res chain seq x y z
N MET A 1 4.92 0.15 -3.14
CA MET A 1 4.43 -1.02 -2.41
C MET A 1 2.95 -0.84 -2.22
N ASP A 2 2.11 -1.66 -2.85
CA ASP A 2 0.70 -1.73 -2.48
C ASP A 2 0.60 -2.76 -1.34
N GLU A 3 0.84 -2.26 -0.14
CA GLU A 3 0.93 -2.97 1.12
C GLU A 3 -0.45 -3.34 1.69
N SER A 4 -1.52 -3.04 0.96
CA SER A 4 -2.91 -3.16 1.42
C SER A 4 -3.54 -4.54 1.20
N ALA A 5 -2.88 -5.47 0.50
CA ALA A 5 -3.39 -6.84 0.35
C ALA A 5 -2.77 -7.74 1.44
N PRO A 6 -3.49 -8.01 2.54
CA PRO A 6 -2.92 -8.75 3.65
C PRO A 6 -2.57 -10.20 3.25
N PRO A 7 -1.54 -10.80 3.89
CA PRO A 7 -0.95 -12.09 3.49
C PRO A 7 -1.97 -13.25 3.42
N TRP A 8 -3.10 -13.14 4.12
CA TRP A 8 -4.19 -14.11 4.10
C TRP A 8 -4.99 -14.13 2.77
N THR A 9 -4.91 -13.10 1.93
CA THR A 9 -5.62 -13.04 0.63
C THR A 9 -4.96 -13.94 -0.43
N ARG A 10 -3.62 -14.05 -0.43
CA ARG A 10 -2.88 -14.99 -1.30
C ARG A 10 -3.17 -16.45 -0.95
N GLY A 11 -3.31 -16.72 0.35
CA GLY A 11 -3.72 -18.02 0.88
C GLY A 11 -5.15 -18.37 0.48
N ARG A 12 -6.12 -17.45 0.70
CA ARG A 12 -7.54 -17.67 0.38
C ARG A 12 -7.81 -17.90 -1.12
N ARG A 13 -7.15 -17.17 -2.03
CA ARG A 13 -7.34 -17.37 -3.48
C ARG A 13 -6.81 -18.73 -3.96
N ARG A 14 -5.66 -19.17 -3.43
CA ARG A 14 -5.15 -20.53 -3.66
C ARG A 14 -6.05 -21.58 -3.02
N LEU A 15 -6.52 -21.36 -1.79
CA LEU A 15 -7.46 -22.25 -1.09
C LEU A 15 -8.81 -22.39 -1.81
N LEU A 16 -9.36 -21.30 -2.36
CA LEU A 16 -10.64 -21.33 -3.09
C LEU A 16 -10.52 -22.08 -4.42
N LEU A 17 -9.39 -21.97 -5.12
CA LEU A 17 -9.10 -22.75 -6.32
C LEU A 17 -8.86 -24.23 -5.97
N SER A 18 -8.15 -24.52 -4.87
CA SER A 18 -8.05 -25.89 -4.33
C SER A 18 -9.42 -26.44 -3.91
N ALA A 19 -10.29 -25.59 -3.36
CA ALA A 19 -11.63 -25.95 -2.90
C ALA A 19 -12.54 -26.38 -4.06
N GLY A 20 -12.54 -25.61 -5.16
CA GLY A 20 -13.28 -25.96 -6.38
C GLY A 20 -12.81 -27.26 -7.03
N MET A 21 -11.53 -27.62 -6.88
CA MET A 21 -10.98 -28.86 -7.43
C MET A 21 -11.43 -30.10 -6.64
N PHE A 22 -11.83 -29.98 -5.37
CA PHE A 22 -12.41 -31.12 -4.62
C PHE A 22 -13.78 -31.53 -5.15
N ALA A 23 -14.44 -30.71 -5.97
CA ALA A 23 -15.65 -31.10 -6.67
C ALA A 23 -15.43 -32.29 -7.62
N TYR A 24 -14.23 -32.44 -8.20
CA TYR A 24 -13.92 -33.54 -9.11
C TYR A 24 -13.84 -34.92 -8.42
N PRO A 25 -13.03 -35.12 -7.35
CA PRO A 25 -13.06 -36.39 -6.61
C PRO A 25 -14.40 -36.62 -5.89
N ALA A 26 -15.11 -35.57 -5.48
CA ALA A 26 -16.47 -35.72 -4.94
C ALA A 26 -17.47 -36.22 -6.01
N ALA A 27 -17.39 -35.70 -7.24
CA ALA A 27 -18.18 -36.20 -8.36
C ALA A 27 -17.81 -37.65 -8.71
N THR A 28 -16.53 -38.01 -8.67
CA THR A 28 -16.10 -39.40 -8.87
C THR A 28 -16.62 -40.34 -7.76
N ALA A 29 -16.69 -39.87 -6.51
CA ALA A 29 -17.27 -40.61 -5.39
C ALA A 29 -18.78 -40.93 -5.58
N VAL A 30 -19.52 -40.11 -6.34
CA VAL A 30 -20.90 -40.45 -6.76
C VAL A 30 -20.89 -41.67 -7.69
N GLY A 31 -19.94 -41.75 -8.62
CA GLY A 31 -19.75 -42.92 -9.48
C GLY A 31 -19.42 -44.18 -8.68
N VAL A 32 -18.62 -44.08 -7.62
CA VAL A 32 -18.35 -45.21 -6.72
C VAL A 32 -19.66 -45.75 -6.11
N ALA A 33 -20.54 -44.86 -5.64
CA ALA A 33 -21.83 -45.25 -5.06
C ALA A 33 -22.76 -45.93 -6.07
N GLN A 34 -22.66 -45.57 -7.35
CA GLN A 34 -23.50 -46.09 -8.42
C GLN A 34 -23.03 -47.44 -8.96
N TYR A 35 -21.72 -47.58 -9.20
CA TYR A 35 -21.17 -48.70 -9.98
C TYR A 35 -20.39 -49.73 -9.14
N ALA A 36 -19.98 -49.39 -7.91
CA ALA A 36 -19.20 -50.29 -7.06
C ALA A 36 -19.99 -50.75 -5.82
N ARG A 37 -19.79 -52.02 -5.41
CA ARG A 37 -20.35 -52.58 -4.17
C ARG A 37 -19.31 -53.34 -3.36
N GLY A 38 -19.53 -53.46 -2.06
CA GLY A 38 -18.64 -54.20 -1.15
C GLY A 38 -17.21 -53.67 -1.17
N GLY A 39 -16.21 -54.56 -1.25
CA GLY A 39 -14.79 -54.20 -1.27
C GLY A 39 -14.38 -53.27 -2.43
N ARG A 40 -15.07 -53.34 -3.59
CA ARG A 40 -14.83 -52.44 -4.72
C ARG A 40 -15.22 -50.99 -4.41
N ALA A 41 -16.28 -50.79 -3.63
CA ALA A 41 -16.71 -49.45 -3.22
C ALA A 41 -15.71 -48.84 -2.24
N VAL A 42 -15.23 -49.63 -1.28
CA VAL A 42 -14.18 -49.20 -0.34
C VAL A 42 -12.90 -48.80 -1.10
N ALA A 43 -12.47 -49.60 -2.08
CA ALA A 43 -11.33 -49.26 -2.92
C ALA A 43 -11.56 -47.98 -3.73
N GLY A 44 -12.75 -47.80 -4.32
CA GLY A 44 -13.09 -46.59 -5.08
C GLY A 44 -13.01 -45.33 -4.23
N TYR A 45 -13.63 -45.31 -3.05
CA TYR A 45 -13.56 -44.16 -2.14
C TYR A 45 -12.13 -43.90 -1.65
N ALA A 46 -11.33 -44.94 -1.42
CA ALA A 46 -9.93 -44.79 -1.04
C ALA A 46 -9.09 -44.15 -2.16
N LEU A 47 -9.34 -44.51 -3.43
CA LEU A 47 -8.67 -43.92 -4.58
C LEU A 47 -9.05 -42.44 -4.78
N ALA A 48 -10.35 -42.11 -4.75
CA ALA A 48 -10.81 -40.73 -4.80
C ALA A 48 -10.22 -39.86 -3.66
N ALA A 49 -10.15 -40.41 -2.44
CA ALA A 49 -9.52 -39.73 -1.30
C ALA A 49 -8.01 -39.54 -1.52
N ALA A 50 -7.30 -40.57 -2.01
CA ALA A 50 -5.89 -40.47 -2.35
C ALA A 50 -5.64 -39.41 -3.43
N PHE A 51 -6.51 -39.32 -4.44
CA PHE A 51 -6.46 -38.29 -5.48
C PHE A 51 -6.63 -36.89 -4.87
N ALA A 52 -7.63 -36.72 -4.01
CA ALA A 52 -7.89 -35.46 -3.31
C ALA A 52 -6.70 -34.98 -2.46
N VAL A 53 -5.92 -35.91 -1.89
CA VAL A 53 -4.70 -35.60 -1.11
C VAL A 53 -3.48 -35.35 -2.01
N CYS A 54 -3.31 -36.13 -3.09
CA CYS A 54 -2.17 -36.00 -3.99
C CYS A 54 -2.24 -34.74 -4.85
N TYR A 55 -3.44 -34.32 -5.25
CA TYR A 55 -3.66 -33.15 -6.09
C TYR A 55 -3.04 -31.85 -5.53
N PRO A 56 -3.29 -31.43 -4.28
CA PRO A 56 -2.69 -30.21 -3.74
C PRO A 56 -1.16 -30.30 -3.63
N LEU A 57 -0.59 -31.50 -3.47
CA LEU A 57 0.87 -31.69 -3.50
C LEU A 57 1.44 -31.43 -4.90
N ALA A 58 0.76 -31.90 -5.95
CA ALA A 58 1.14 -31.63 -7.34
C ALA A 58 1.05 -30.13 -7.65
N ALA A 59 -0.04 -29.48 -7.23
CA ALA A 59 -0.20 -28.03 -7.37
C ALA A 59 0.87 -27.23 -6.60
N LEU A 60 1.28 -27.69 -5.42
CA LEU A 60 2.36 -27.08 -4.65
C LEU A 60 3.73 -27.28 -5.33
N ALA A 61 4.01 -28.46 -5.88
CA ALA A 61 5.23 -28.72 -6.63
C ALA A 61 5.34 -27.82 -7.87
N ALA A 62 4.23 -27.65 -8.60
CA ALA A 62 4.10 -26.67 -9.67
C ALA A 62 4.38 -25.24 -9.19
N ALA A 63 3.75 -24.81 -8.10
CA ALA A 63 3.94 -23.47 -7.54
C ALA A 63 5.37 -23.22 -7.03
N ARG A 64 6.08 -24.27 -6.60
CA ARG A 64 7.50 -24.22 -6.19
C ARG A 64 8.47 -24.37 -7.36
N ARG A 65 7.98 -24.45 -8.61
CA ARG A 65 8.81 -24.68 -9.81
C ARG A 65 9.71 -25.91 -9.70
N ALA A 66 9.17 -27.00 -9.13
CA ALA A 66 9.87 -28.28 -8.96
C ALA A 66 9.41 -29.30 -10.03
N PRO A 67 9.96 -29.28 -11.27
CA PRO A 67 9.41 -30.03 -12.40
C PRO A 67 9.44 -31.54 -12.19
N ARG A 68 10.50 -32.09 -11.59
CA ARG A 68 10.61 -33.54 -11.32
C ARG A 68 9.51 -34.02 -10.38
N ALA A 69 9.29 -33.29 -9.28
CA ALA A 69 8.26 -33.61 -8.30
C ALA A 69 6.86 -33.45 -8.91
N PHE A 70 6.64 -32.42 -9.72
CA PHE A 70 5.38 -32.22 -10.43
C PHE A 70 5.06 -33.40 -11.37
N TRP A 71 5.98 -33.78 -12.25
CA TRP A 71 5.75 -34.89 -13.19
C TRP A 71 5.60 -36.24 -12.48
N ALA A 72 6.33 -36.48 -11.39
CA ALA A 72 6.15 -37.68 -10.58
C ALA A 72 4.75 -37.74 -9.94
N LEU A 73 4.30 -36.63 -9.34
CA LEU A 73 2.96 -36.54 -8.73
C LEU A 73 1.85 -36.59 -9.79
N LEU A 74 2.06 -36.00 -10.96
CA LEU A 74 1.12 -36.11 -12.07
C LEU A 74 1.01 -37.56 -12.57
N GLY A 75 2.11 -38.30 -12.62
CA GLY A 75 2.12 -39.74 -12.88
C GLY A 75 1.32 -40.53 -11.85
N VAL A 76 1.44 -40.18 -10.55
CA VAL A 76 0.62 -40.78 -9.48
C VAL A 76 -0.87 -40.47 -9.69
N LEU A 77 -1.22 -39.21 -10.00
CA LEU A 77 -2.61 -38.82 -10.28
C LEU A 77 -3.19 -39.54 -11.50
N ALA A 78 -2.38 -39.72 -12.55
CA ALA A 78 -2.76 -40.50 -13.73
C ALA A 78 -2.97 -41.99 -13.38
N ALA A 79 -2.12 -42.58 -12.55
CA ALA A 79 -2.27 -43.96 -12.09
C ALA A 79 -3.53 -44.14 -11.23
N LEU A 80 -3.83 -43.19 -10.35
CA LEU A 80 -5.08 -43.17 -9.56
C LEU A 80 -6.30 -43.07 -10.47
N PHE A 81 -6.28 -42.18 -11.47
CA PHE A 81 -7.32 -42.08 -12.49
C PHE A 81 -7.55 -43.42 -13.22
N LEU A 82 -6.48 -44.07 -13.69
CA LEU A 82 -6.58 -45.35 -14.38
C LEU A 82 -7.12 -46.48 -13.48
N ALA A 83 -6.75 -46.49 -12.20
CA ALA A 83 -7.26 -47.46 -11.22
C ALA A 83 -8.75 -47.26 -10.91
N GLU A 84 -9.26 -46.03 -11.07
CA GLU A 84 -10.64 -45.67 -10.75
C GLU A 84 -11.61 -45.89 -11.92
N LEU A 85 -11.12 -45.95 -13.17
CA LEU A 85 -11.90 -46.27 -14.38
C LEU A 85 -12.78 -47.53 -14.23
N PRO A 86 -12.28 -48.72 -13.85
CA PRO A 86 -13.11 -49.92 -13.74
C PRO A 86 -14.06 -49.93 -12.53
N LEU A 87 -14.00 -48.93 -11.65
CA LEU A 87 -14.82 -48.83 -10.44
C LEU A 87 -15.95 -47.82 -10.60
N THR A 88 -15.72 -46.74 -11.35
CA THR A 88 -16.65 -45.60 -11.46
C THR A 88 -17.10 -45.29 -12.89
N HIS A 89 -16.60 -46.05 -13.87
CA HIS A 89 -16.93 -45.91 -15.29
C HIS A 89 -16.66 -44.47 -15.78
N VAL A 90 -17.65 -43.82 -16.38
CA VAL A 90 -17.55 -42.47 -16.93
C VAL A 90 -17.22 -41.41 -15.86
N TYR A 91 -17.54 -41.67 -14.58
CA TYR A 91 -17.26 -40.74 -13.49
C TYR A 91 -15.76 -40.63 -13.14
N ALA A 92 -14.91 -41.57 -13.58
CA ALA A 92 -13.46 -41.42 -13.44
C ALA A 92 -12.93 -40.23 -14.27
N PHE A 93 -13.63 -39.84 -15.35
CA PHE A 93 -13.19 -38.73 -16.18
C PHE A 93 -13.32 -37.35 -15.52
N TYR A 94 -14.02 -37.23 -14.38
CA TYR A 94 -13.95 -36.00 -13.56
C TYR A 94 -12.50 -35.78 -13.07
N ILE A 95 -11.91 -36.74 -12.37
CA ILE A 95 -10.50 -36.64 -11.97
C ILE A 95 -9.54 -36.72 -13.18
N GLY A 96 -9.93 -37.42 -14.25
CA GLY A 96 -9.21 -37.41 -15.53
C GLY A 96 -9.08 -36.00 -16.14
N ALA A 97 -10.12 -35.17 -16.07
CA ALA A 97 -10.10 -33.78 -16.53
C ALA A 97 -9.01 -32.95 -15.83
N VAL A 98 -8.80 -33.19 -14.53
CA VAL A 98 -7.73 -32.54 -13.76
C VAL A 98 -6.35 -32.96 -14.27
N VAL A 99 -6.14 -34.25 -14.53
CA VAL A 99 -4.86 -34.77 -15.04
C VAL A 99 -4.57 -34.21 -16.44
N VAL A 100 -5.55 -34.22 -17.34
CA VAL A 100 -5.43 -33.69 -18.70
C VAL A 100 -5.14 -32.20 -18.69
N ALA A 101 -5.90 -31.42 -17.90
CA ALA A 101 -5.71 -29.98 -17.77
C ALA A 101 -4.31 -29.63 -17.21
N ALA A 102 -3.87 -30.35 -16.18
CA ALA A 102 -2.53 -30.15 -15.61
C ALA A 102 -1.42 -30.54 -16.60
N ALA A 103 -1.56 -31.65 -17.32
CA ALA A 103 -0.58 -32.04 -18.34
C ALA A 103 -0.49 -31.00 -19.47
N ALA A 104 -1.63 -30.52 -19.97
CA ALA A 104 -1.71 -29.52 -21.03
C ALA A 104 -1.08 -28.17 -20.62
N ALA A 105 -1.36 -27.71 -19.40
CA ALA A 105 -0.81 -26.44 -18.89
C ALA A 105 0.73 -26.46 -18.76
N PHE A 106 1.32 -27.61 -18.44
CA PHE A 106 2.77 -27.76 -18.27
C PHE A 106 3.51 -28.28 -19.51
N ALA A 107 2.78 -28.62 -20.57
CA ALA A 107 3.32 -28.99 -21.88
C ALA A 107 2.58 -28.23 -23.00
N PRO A 108 2.68 -26.88 -23.06
CA PRO A 108 1.85 -26.05 -23.94
C PRO A 108 2.00 -26.42 -25.42
N ARG A 109 3.21 -26.82 -25.84
CA ARG A 109 3.51 -27.35 -27.19
C ARG A 109 2.65 -28.55 -27.60
N TYR A 110 2.16 -29.35 -26.66
CA TYR A 110 1.33 -30.52 -26.90
C TYR A 110 -0.09 -30.37 -26.31
N ALA A 111 -0.46 -29.19 -25.80
CA ALA A 111 -1.70 -28.98 -25.06
C ALA A 111 -2.94 -29.41 -25.87
N ALA A 112 -3.05 -28.98 -27.12
CA ALA A 112 -4.17 -29.35 -27.99
C ALA A 112 -4.26 -30.88 -28.21
N ALA A 113 -3.12 -31.54 -28.41
CA ALA A 113 -3.05 -32.99 -28.58
C ALA A 113 -3.43 -33.75 -27.29
N ILE A 114 -2.95 -33.28 -26.13
CA ILE A 114 -3.28 -33.85 -24.81
C ILE A 114 -4.78 -33.73 -24.52
N VAL A 115 -5.36 -32.55 -24.75
CA VAL A 115 -6.80 -32.32 -24.54
C VAL A 115 -7.62 -33.15 -25.53
N ALA A 116 -7.25 -33.18 -26.81
CA ALA A 116 -7.94 -33.99 -27.82
C ALA A 116 -7.88 -35.49 -27.48
N ALA A 117 -6.73 -35.99 -27.03
CA ALA A 117 -6.58 -37.38 -26.59
C ALA A 117 -7.45 -37.69 -25.36
N GLY A 118 -7.51 -36.77 -24.39
CA GLY A 118 -8.38 -36.91 -23.21
C GLY A 118 -9.86 -36.93 -23.58
N VAL A 119 -10.30 -36.04 -24.48
CA VAL A 119 -11.67 -36.00 -25.01
C VAL A 119 -12.00 -37.28 -25.78
N LEU A 120 -11.11 -37.72 -26.67
CA LEU A 120 -11.30 -38.95 -27.44
C LEU A 120 -11.40 -40.17 -26.53
N ALA A 121 -10.54 -40.28 -25.51
CA ALA A 121 -10.61 -41.35 -24.51
C ALA A 121 -11.93 -41.30 -23.74
N CYS A 122 -12.40 -40.10 -23.36
CA CYS A 122 -13.66 -39.91 -22.65
C CYS A 122 -14.88 -40.32 -23.47
N LEU A 123 -14.86 -40.15 -24.79
CA LEU A 123 -15.97 -40.55 -25.66
C LEU A 123 -15.89 -42.02 -26.09
N ALA A 124 -14.68 -42.53 -26.35
CA ALA A 124 -14.49 -43.88 -26.87
C ALA A 124 -14.55 -44.96 -25.79
N VAL A 125 -13.95 -44.74 -24.62
CA VAL A 125 -13.83 -45.77 -23.57
C VAL A 125 -15.19 -46.15 -22.98
N PRO A 126 -16.08 -45.21 -22.59
CA PRO A 126 -17.39 -45.60 -22.06
C PRO A 126 -18.23 -46.38 -23.05
N TRP A 127 -18.24 -45.95 -24.31
CA TRP A 127 -18.96 -46.63 -25.38
C TRP A 127 -18.40 -48.02 -25.68
N ALA A 128 -17.07 -48.17 -25.76
CA ALA A 128 -16.42 -49.42 -26.12
C ALA A 128 -16.40 -50.46 -24.99
N VAL A 129 -16.28 -50.04 -23.73
CA VAL A 129 -16.05 -50.95 -22.59
C VAL A 129 -17.34 -51.21 -21.81
N TRP A 130 -18.09 -50.16 -21.47
CA TRP A 130 -19.23 -50.27 -20.56
C TRP A 130 -20.58 -50.23 -21.28
N ARG A 131 -20.62 -49.65 -22.49
CA ARG A 131 -21.86 -49.41 -23.26
C ARG A 131 -22.89 -48.58 -22.48
N ASP A 132 -22.39 -47.73 -21.58
CA ASP A 132 -23.17 -46.81 -20.74
C ASP A 132 -23.19 -45.40 -21.38
N ASP A 133 -23.51 -44.37 -20.59
CA ASP A 133 -23.58 -42.96 -21.00
C ASP A 133 -22.42 -42.54 -21.94
N PRO A 134 -22.70 -41.83 -23.05
CA PRO A 134 -21.69 -41.45 -24.05
C PRO A 134 -20.55 -40.56 -23.54
N GLY A 135 -20.63 -40.02 -22.32
CA GLY A 135 -19.56 -39.22 -21.71
C GLY A 135 -19.44 -37.80 -22.27
N TRP A 136 -20.44 -37.31 -22.99
CA TRP A 136 -20.40 -36.01 -23.66
C TRP A 136 -20.22 -34.85 -22.66
N PHE A 137 -20.86 -34.95 -21.48
CA PHE A 137 -20.75 -33.93 -20.43
C PHE A 137 -19.32 -33.86 -19.89
N GLN A 138 -18.70 -35.02 -19.62
CA GLN A 138 -17.34 -35.14 -19.13
C GLN A 138 -16.32 -34.69 -20.20
N ALA A 139 -16.59 -34.96 -21.48
CA ALA A 139 -15.77 -34.45 -22.58
C ALA A 139 -15.79 -32.91 -22.65
N VAL A 140 -16.97 -32.28 -22.53
CA VAL A 140 -17.09 -30.81 -22.44
C VAL A 140 -16.37 -30.29 -21.19
N LEU A 141 -16.51 -30.99 -20.06
CA LEU A 141 -15.83 -30.65 -18.82
C LEU A 141 -14.31 -30.67 -19.00
N ILE A 142 -13.73 -31.68 -19.62
CA ILE A 142 -12.28 -31.76 -19.90
C ILE A 142 -11.79 -30.50 -20.64
N VAL A 143 -12.50 -30.10 -21.70
CA VAL A 143 -12.15 -28.90 -22.48
C VAL A 143 -12.25 -27.65 -21.62
N PHE A 144 -13.36 -27.49 -20.88
CA PHE A 144 -13.58 -26.33 -20.02
C PHE A 144 -12.56 -26.24 -18.90
N THR A 145 -12.25 -27.35 -18.22
CA THR A 145 -11.24 -27.42 -17.16
C THR A 145 -9.85 -27.09 -17.71
N ALA A 146 -9.48 -27.63 -18.88
CA ALA A 146 -8.19 -27.32 -19.51
C ALA A 146 -8.08 -25.84 -19.88
N ALA A 147 -9.12 -25.27 -20.49
CA ALA A 147 -9.16 -23.85 -20.84
C ALA A 147 -9.11 -22.95 -19.60
N ALA A 148 -9.85 -23.29 -18.54
CA ALA A 148 -9.86 -22.54 -17.28
C ALA A 148 -8.48 -22.58 -16.62
N VAL A 149 -7.86 -23.76 -16.49
CA VAL A 149 -6.52 -23.90 -15.91
C VAL A 149 -5.49 -23.08 -16.69
N TYR A 150 -5.51 -23.17 -18.03
CA TYR A 150 -4.62 -22.37 -18.90
C TYR A 150 -4.81 -20.86 -18.69
N ALA A 151 -6.05 -20.38 -18.74
CA ALA A 151 -6.37 -18.97 -18.54
C ALA A 151 -5.93 -18.48 -17.15
N PHE A 152 -6.11 -19.29 -16.11
CA PHE A 152 -5.65 -18.96 -14.76
C PHE A 152 -4.12 -18.92 -14.65
N THR A 153 -3.39 -19.84 -15.29
CA THR A 153 -1.92 -19.82 -15.29
C THR A 153 -1.37 -18.58 -16.00
N GLU A 154 -1.94 -18.22 -17.15
CA GLU A 154 -1.60 -17.01 -17.90
C GLU A 154 -1.91 -15.74 -17.09
N LEU A 155 -3.12 -15.65 -16.53
CA LEU A 155 -3.51 -14.51 -15.71
C LEU A 155 -2.62 -14.35 -14.46
N ALA A 156 -2.22 -15.47 -13.84
CA ALA A 156 -1.32 -15.45 -12.70
C ALA A 156 0.08 -14.94 -13.10
N ALA A 157 0.62 -15.40 -14.24
CA ALA A 157 1.90 -14.95 -14.77
C ALA A 157 1.85 -13.44 -15.11
N ALA A 158 0.86 -13.00 -15.88
CA ALA A 158 0.67 -11.59 -16.24
C ALA A 158 0.54 -10.69 -15.00
N ASN A 159 -0.20 -11.12 -13.97
CA ASN A 159 -0.33 -10.34 -12.73
C ASN A 159 0.99 -10.24 -11.96
N THR A 160 1.84 -11.28 -12.01
CA THR A 160 3.18 -11.19 -11.41
C THR A 160 4.09 -10.21 -12.15
N GLU A 161 4.02 -10.17 -13.48
CA GLU A 161 4.78 -9.22 -14.31
C GLU A 161 4.32 -7.78 -14.06
N VAL A 162 3.01 -7.52 -14.04
CA VAL A 162 2.45 -6.20 -13.73
C VAL A 162 2.89 -5.72 -12.35
N ARG A 163 2.93 -6.61 -11.35
CA ARG A 163 3.41 -6.27 -10.00
C ARG A 163 4.90 -5.92 -10.00
N ALA A 164 5.72 -6.67 -10.72
CA ALA A 164 7.15 -6.39 -10.86
C ALA A 164 7.37 -5.03 -11.55
N ALA A 165 6.67 -4.77 -12.65
CA ALA A 165 6.73 -3.50 -13.39
C ALA A 165 6.30 -2.31 -12.51
N ARG A 166 5.22 -2.44 -11.74
CA ARG A 166 4.78 -1.38 -10.81
C ARG A 166 5.80 -1.10 -9.70
N ALA A 167 6.45 -2.15 -9.18
CA ALA A 167 7.51 -1.97 -8.18
C ALA A 167 8.70 -1.21 -8.78
N GLU A 168 9.06 -1.51 -10.02
CA GLU A 168 10.14 -0.85 -10.73
C GLU A 168 9.82 0.61 -11.04
N VAL A 169 8.62 0.92 -11.53
CA VAL A 169 8.16 2.30 -11.73
C VAL A 169 8.21 3.10 -10.44
N ALA A 170 7.77 2.51 -9.31
CA ALA A 170 7.84 3.19 -8.01
C ALA A 170 9.29 3.46 -7.56
N ARG A 171 10.21 2.52 -7.83
CA ARG A 171 11.65 2.69 -7.54
C ARG A 171 12.24 3.84 -8.37
N LEU A 172 12.01 3.82 -9.69
CA LEU A 172 12.49 4.84 -10.61
C LEU A 172 11.91 6.23 -10.28
N ALA A 173 10.62 6.30 -9.93
CA ALA A 173 9.99 7.54 -9.50
C ALA A 173 10.65 8.10 -8.22
N SER A 174 10.96 7.23 -7.24
CA SER A 174 11.67 7.65 -6.02
C SER A 174 13.09 8.14 -6.29
N GLU A 175 13.81 7.49 -7.20
CA GLU A 175 15.17 7.88 -7.61
C GLU A 175 15.18 9.20 -8.40
N ALA A 176 14.22 9.37 -9.32
CA ALA A 176 14.03 10.61 -10.06
C ALA A 176 13.73 11.77 -9.10
N GLU A 177 12.88 11.54 -8.10
CA GLU A 177 12.53 12.54 -7.10
C GLU A 177 13.73 12.92 -6.22
N ARG A 178 14.50 11.93 -5.75
CA ARG A 178 15.76 12.20 -5.01
C ARG A 178 16.75 13.02 -5.83
N THR A 179 16.89 12.70 -7.12
CA THR A 179 17.78 13.41 -8.04
C THR A 179 17.30 14.84 -8.26
N ARG A 180 15.98 15.04 -8.39
CA ARG A 180 15.36 16.38 -8.50
C ARG A 180 15.64 17.20 -7.24
N ILE A 181 15.37 16.66 -6.06
CA ILE A 181 15.63 17.34 -4.77
C ILE A 181 17.12 17.70 -4.64
N ALA A 182 18.03 16.78 -5.00
CA ALA A 182 19.46 17.05 -4.94
C ALA A 182 19.87 18.23 -5.85
N ARG A 183 19.28 18.35 -7.04
CA ARG A 183 19.51 19.47 -7.95
C ARG A 183 18.95 20.78 -7.40
N ASP A 184 17.69 20.79 -6.96
CA ASP A 184 17.04 21.98 -6.40
C ASP A 184 17.80 22.49 -5.17
N LEU A 185 18.30 21.59 -4.32
CA LEU A 185 19.17 21.93 -3.19
C LEU A 185 20.51 22.50 -3.63
N HIS A 186 21.14 21.92 -4.66
CA HIS A 186 22.41 22.41 -5.19
C HIS A 186 22.27 23.83 -5.74
N ASP A 187 21.20 24.11 -6.48
CA ASP A 187 20.96 25.44 -7.08
C ASP A 187 20.69 26.50 -6.00
N LEU A 188 19.84 26.19 -5.02
CA LEU A 188 19.54 27.09 -3.88
C LEU A 188 20.78 27.39 -3.03
N LEU A 189 21.53 26.36 -2.67
CA LEU A 189 22.75 26.50 -1.86
C LEU A 189 23.87 27.19 -2.64
N GLY A 190 24.07 26.82 -3.90
CA GLY A 190 25.13 27.35 -4.74
C GLY A 190 25.05 28.86 -4.90
N HIS A 191 23.85 29.39 -5.17
CA HIS A 191 23.65 30.83 -5.27
C HIS A 191 23.92 31.55 -3.94
N SER A 192 23.32 31.06 -2.86
CA SER A 192 23.42 31.70 -1.54
C SER A 192 24.86 31.71 -1.00
N LEU A 193 25.58 30.59 -1.12
CA LEU A 193 26.98 30.48 -0.71
C LEU A 193 27.91 31.37 -1.54
N THR A 194 27.62 31.55 -2.83
CA THR A 194 28.39 32.46 -3.70
C THR A 194 28.23 33.90 -3.23
N VAL A 195 27.00 34.36 -2.97
CA VAL A 195 26.73 35.72 -2.48
C VAL A 195 27.35 35.95 -1.11
N ILE A 196 27.22 34.99 -0.19
CA ILE A 196 27.87 35.04 1.13
C ILE A 196 29.38 35.21 0.98
N THR A 197 30.03 34.40 0.13
CA THR A 197 31.48 34.46 -0.10
C THR A 197 31.92 35.84 -0.62
N VAL A 198 31.18 36.39 -1.59
CA VAL A 198 31.46 37.72 -2.15
C VAL A 198 31.31 38.82 -1.11
N LYS A 199 30.20 38.83 -0.35
CA LYS A 199 29.94 39.85 0.70
C LYS A 199 30.92 39.75 1.86
N SER A 200 31.27 38.55 2.32
CA SER A 200 32.32 38.35 3.32
C SER A 200 33.68 38.85 2.83
N GLY A 201 34.00 38.65 1.54
CA GLY A 201 35.21 39.20 0.92
C GLY A 201 35.22 40.74 0.88
N LEU A 202 34.08 41.36 0.59
CA LEU A 202 33.92 42.82 0.60
C LEU A 202 34.05 43.39 2.02
N ALA A 203 33.36 42.79 3.00
CA ALA A 203 33.46 43.18 4.40
C ALA A 203 34.90 43.14 4.91
N ARG A 204 35.68 42.10 4.54
CA ARG A 204 37.10 41.99 4.87
C ARG A 204 37.95 43.10 4.25
N ARG A 205 37.63 43.56 3.03
CA ARG A 205 38.36 44.68 2.39
C ARG A 205 38.02 46.03 3.03
N LEU A 206 36.78 46.19 3.50
CA LEU A 206 36.29 47.43 4.11
C LEU A 206 36.60 47.54 5.61
N SER A 207 37.02 46.46 6.27
CA SER A 207 37.18 46.45 7.74
C SER A 207 38.14 47.51 8.29
N ALA A 208 39.13 47.94 7.52
CA ALA A 208 40.09 48.97 7.92
C ALA A 208 39.73 50.38 7.40
N THR A 209 38.97 50.47 6.31
CA THR A 209 38.71 51.74 5.59
C THR A 209 37.30 52.28 5.79
N ASP A 210 36.30 51.42 6.00
CA ASP A 210 34.90 51.78 6.25
C ASP A 210 34.25 50.72 7.19
N PRO A 211 34.49 50.82 8.51
CA PRO A 211 34.02 49.84 9.48
C PRO A 211 32.49 49.73 9.56
N GLU A 212 31.76 50.84 9.39
CA GLU A 212 30.30 50.82 9.41
C GLU A 212 29.74 50.03 8.23
N ARG A 213 30.28 50.25 7.02
CA ARG A 213 29.85 49.50 5.84
C ARG A 213 30.25 48.03 5.92
N ALA A 214 31.43 47.71 6.45
CA ALA A 214 31.81 46.34 6.76
C ALA A 214 30.81 45.67 7.73
N GLY A 215 30.36 46.38 8.77
CA GLY A 215 29.32 45.89 9.70
C GLY A 215 27.99 45.56 9.01
N ARG A 216 27.53 46.42 8.08
CA ARG A 216 26.32 46.18 7.29
C ARG A 216 26.42 44.93 6.41
N GLU A 217 27.54 44.75 5.70
CA GLU A 217 27.75 43.56 4.86
C GLU A 217 27.77 42.27 5.70
N ILE A 218 28.34 42.29 6.91
CA ILE A 218 28.31 41.15 7.84
C ILE A 218 26.89 40.84 8.33
N ALA A 219 26.08 41.85 8.66
CA ALA A 219 24.69 41.64 9.05
C ALA A 219 23.84 41.04 7.92
N GLU A 220 24.10 41.44 6.67
CA GLU A 220 23.47 40.84 5.50
C GLU A 220 23.91 39.39 5.28
N VAL A 221 25.19 39.07 5.48
CA VAL A 221 25.70 37.68 5.45
C VAL A 221 25.01 36.80 6.50
N GLU A 222 24.81 37.31 7.72
CA GLU A 222 24.07 36.57 8.76
C GLU A 222 22.62 36.30 8.33
N THR A 223 21.96 37.31 7.77
CA THR A 223 20.57 37.20 7.28
C THR A 223 20.46 36.18 6.15
N LEU A 224 21.33 36.27 5.14
CA LEU A 224 21.40 35.34 4.01
C LEU A 224 21.66 33.89 4.48
N SER A 225 22.56 33.71 5.44
CA SER A 225 22.87 32.38 5.99
C SER A 225 21.68 31.75 6.72
N ARG A 226 20.94 32.54 7.51
CA ARG A 226 19.71 32.09 8.19
C ARG A 226 18.60 31.76 7.19
N GLN A 227 18.47 32.54 6.13
CA GLN A 227 17.49 32.28 5.07
C GLN A 227 17.83 30.99 4.31
N ALA A 228 19.07 30.82 3.86
CA ALA A 228 19.52 29.62 3.15
C ALA A 228 19.30 28.34 4.00
N LEU A 229 19.57 28.40 5.31
CA LEU A 229 19.30 27.27 6.21
C LEU A 229 17.80 26.95 6.33
N THR A 230 16.95 27.97 6.27
CA THR A 230 15.48 27.82 6.29
C THR A 230 14.99 27.18 4.99
N ASP A 231 15.52 27.62 3.85
CA ASP A 231 15.15 27.08 2.53
C ASP A 231 15.60 25.63 2.37
N VAL A 232 16.81 25.28 2.82
CA VAL A 232 17.29 23.89 2.87
C VAL A 232 16.41 23.02 3.77
N ARG A 233 16.05 23.53 4.95
CA ARG A 233 15.14 22.78 5.84
C ARG A 233 13.79 22.56 5.18
N ALA A 234 13.24 23.56 4.49
CA ALA A 234 11.98 23.44 3.76
C ALA A 234 12.05 22.42 2.61
N ALA A 235 13.15 22.40 1.86
CA ALA A 235 13.38 21.46 0.76
C ALA A 235 13.64 20.02 1.24
N VAL A 236 14.47 19.81 2.27
CA VAL A 236 14.81 18.48 2.83
C VAL A 236 13.65 17.88 3.63
N SER A 237 12.87 18.71 4.33
CA SER A 237 11.71 18.20 5.07
C SER A 237 10.55 17.78 4.14
N GLY A 238 10.66 18.07 2.83
CA GLY A 238 9.51 18.11 1.93
C GLY A 238 8.62 19.28 2.35
N TYR A 239 7.84 19.90 1.48
CA TYR A 239 6.51 19.40 1.12
C TYR A 239 5.97 18.17 1.90
N ARG A 240 6.31 17.96 3.18
CA ARG A 240 5.55 17.11 4.08
C ARG A 240 4.23 17.83 4.28
N GLN A 241 3.16 17.25 3.75
CA GLN A 241 1.80 17.65 4.09
C GLN A 241 1.74 17.91 5.58
N VAL A 242 1.35 19.13 5.94
CA VAL A 242 1.25 19.49 7.35
C VAL A 242 0.07 18.71 7.91
N THR A 243 0.38 17.59 8.56
CA THR A 243 -0.64 16.76 9.21
C THR A 243 -0.89 17.29 10.61
N LEU A 244 -2.14 17.57 10.96
CA LEU A 244 -2.52 18.02 12.31
C LEU A 244 -1.95 17.12 13.43
N ALA A 245 -2.05 15.80 13.28
CA ALA A 245 -1.52 14.85 14.27
C ALA A 245 0.00 14.99 14.46
N GLY A 246 0.76 15.14 13.37
CA GLY A 246 2.20 15.35 13.43
C GLY A 246 2.59 16.68 14.08
N GLU A 247 1.81 17.75 13.85
CA GLU A 247 2.06 19.04 14.50
C GLU A 247 1.74 19.02 16.00
N LEU A 248 0.69 18.32 16.43
CA LEU A 248 0.38 18.14 17.86
C LEU A 248 1.49 17.34 18.56
N ALA A 249 2.01 16.29 17.95
CA ALA A 249 3.10 15.49 18.51
C ALA A 249 4.39 16.32 18.66
N ARG A 250 4.81 17.00 17.58
CA ARG A 250 5.95 17.95 17.62
C ARG A 250 5.73 19.07 18.64
N GLY A 251 4.49 19.55 18.73
CA GLY A 251 4.08 20.58 19.66
C GLY A 251 4.27 20.21 21.12
N ARG A 252 3.91 18.97 21.50
CA ARG A 252 4.15 18.45 22.86
C ARG A 252 5.63 18.51 23.23
N GLU A 253 6.50 18.05 22.32
CA GLU A 253 7.94 18.06 22.54
C GLU A 253 8.49 19.49 22.65
N LEU A 254 8.03 20.38 21.77
CA LEU A 254 8.44 21.78 21.74
C LEU A 254 8.05 22.52 23.04
N LEU A 255 6.80 22.38 23.49
CA LEU A 255 6.33 23.00 24.74
C LEU A 255 7.06 22.42 25.95
N ARG A 256 7.27 21.10 25.98
CA ARG A 256 8.03 20.43 27.04
C ARG A 256 9.47 20.95 27.12
N ALA A 257 10.14 21.11 25.98
CA ALA A 257 11.49 21.67 25.91
C ALA A 257 11.55 23.14 26.37
N ALA A 258 10.46 23.89 26.17
CA ALA A 258 10.32 25.27 26.63
C ALA A 258 9.87 25.38 28.10
N GLY A 259 9.60 24.27 28.80
CA GLY A 259 9.10 24.27 30.17
C GLY A 259 7.64 24.71 30.32
N ILE A 260 6.83 24.57 29.27
CA ILE A 260 5.41 24.95 29.22
C ILE A 260 4.55 23.69 29.37
N ASP A 261 3.58 23.72 30.28
CA ASP A 261 2.60 22.65 30.47
C ASP A 261 1.68 22.53 29.25
N ALA A 262 1.54 21.32 28.71
CA ALA A 262 0.96 21.08 27.39
C ALA A 262 -0.33 20.27 27.46
N ASP A 263 -1.46 20.95 27.29
CA ASP A 263 -2.79 20.33 27.21
C ASP A 263 -3.24 20.25 25.74
N LEU A 264 -2.82 19.16 25.07
CA LEU A 264 -3.00 18.94 23.64
C LEU A 264 -3.89 17.70 23.42
N PRO A 265 -4.77 17.66 22.40
CA PRO A 265 -5.55 16.48 22.05
C PRO A 265 -4.65 15.32 21.59
N ALA A 266 -5.00 14.09 21.98
CA ALA A 266 -4.25 12.89 21.60
C ALA A 266 -4.63 12.37 20.21
N THR A 267 -5.87 12.62 19.78
CA THR A 267 -6.39 12.21 18.47
C THR A 267 -6.95 13.42 17.72
N VAL A 268 -7.11 13.26 16.41
CA VAL A 268 -7.65 14.29 15.50
C VAL A 268 -8.93 13.85 14.81
N ASP A 269 -9.54 12.75 15.28
CA ASP A 269 -10.69 12.10 14.64
C ASP A 269 -11.93 12.99 14.67
N VAL A 270 -12.02 13.90 15.64
CA VAL A 270 -13.07 14.91 15.74
C VAL A 270 -13.02 15.92 14.59
N VAL A 271 -11.87 16.08 13.92
CA VAL A 271 -11.65 17.07 12.84
C VAL A 271 -11.96 16.43 11.48
N ASP A 272 -12.76 17.14 10.67
CA ASP A 272 -13.03 16.76 9.29
C ASP A 272 -11.70 16.66 8.50
N ALA A 273 -11.55 15.59 7.73
CA ALA A 273 -10.39 15.34 6.89
C ALA A 273 -10.05 16.53 5.97
N ALA A 274 -11.07 17.25 5.48
CA ALA A 274 -10.89 18.43 4.63
C ALA A 274 -10.14 19.57 5.34
N HIS A 275 -10.25 19.70 6.66
CA HIS A 275 -9.67 20.81 7.43
C HIS A 275 -8.36 20.46 8.14
N ARG A 276 -7.96 19.18 8.18
CA ARG A 276 -6.78 18.72 8.95
C ARG A 276 -5.48 19.38 8.51
N GLU A 277 -5.31 19.64 7.21
CA GLU A 277 -4.10 20.30 6.72
C GLU A 277 -4.03 21.76 7.17
N LEU A 278 -5.12 22.51 6.97
CA LEU A 278 -5.23 23.90 7.41
C LEU A 278 -5.01 24.01 8.92
N PHE A 279 -5.66 23.17 9.72
CA PHE A 279 -5.53 23.19 11.17
C PHE A 279 -4.13 22.80 11.62
N GLY A 280 -3.44 21.90 10.92
CA GLY A 280 -2.04 21.62 11.18
C GLY A 280 -1.17 22.87 11.01
N TRP A 281 -1.40 23.69 9.97
CA TRP A 281 -0.70 24.96 9.81
C TRP A 281 -0.98 25.95 10.96
N VAL A 282 -2.24 26.02 11.41
CA VAL A 282 -2.62 26.84 12.57
C VAL A 282 -1.89 26.38 13.84
N VAL A 283 -1.83 25.08 14.10
CA VAL A 283 -1.12 24.52 15.26
C VAL A 283 0.37 24.83 15.22
N ARG A 284 1.03 24.63 14.07
CA ARG A 284 2.46 24.93 13.92
C ARG A 284 2.78 26.40 14.22
N GLU A 285 2.02 27.30 13.61
CA GLU A 285 2.22 28.74 13.75
C GLU A 285 1.87 29.21 15.17
N GLY A 286 0.75 28.74 15.71
CA GLY A 286 0.32 29.07 17.07
C GLY A 286 1.33 28.64 18.13
N LEU A 287 1.79 27.40 18.09
CA LEU A 287 2.79 26.90 19.05
C LEU A 287 4.14 27.60 18.92
N THR A 288 4.56 27.94 17.70
CA THR A 288 5.76 28.75 17.47
C THR A 288 5.63 30.11 18.14
N ASN A 289 4.47 30.75 18.02
CA ASN A 289 4.18 32.04 18.64
C ASN A 289 4.15 31.95 20.17
N VAL A 290 3.56 30.90 20.74
CA VAL A 290 3.57 30.67 22.21
C VAL A 290 5.00 30.63 22.74
N VAL A 291 5.86 29.80 22.12
CA VAL A 291 7.24 29.60 22.57
C VAL A 291 8.10 30.84 22.39
N ARG A 292 7.91 31.58 21.29
CA ARG A 292 8.72 32.77 20.99
C ARG A 292 8.28 34.02 21.75
N HIS A 293 6.98 34.17 21.99
CA HIS A 293 6.40 35.46 22.37
C HIS A 293 5.59 35.45 23.67
N ALA A 294 4.91 34.35 24.03
CA ALA A 294 3.91 34.40 25.08
C ALA A 294 4.47 34.45 26.52
N ARG A 295 5.67 33.88 26.78
CA ARG A 295 6.16 33.64 28.16
C ARG A 295 5.09 32.95 29.03
N ALA A 296 4.42 31.97 28.45
CA ALA A 296 3.34 31.19 29.08
C ALA A 296 3.90 30.09 29.98
N SER A 297 3.12 29.69 30.99
CA SER A 297 3.32 28.48 31.79
C SER A 297 2.48 27.31 31.31
N ARG A 298 1.37 27.58 30.60
CA ARG A 298 0.47 26.57 30.05
C ARG A 298 -0.03 26.95 28.67
N CYS A 299 -0.15 25.96 27.79
CA CYS A 299 -0.78 26.06 26.48
C CYS A 299 -1.80 24.94 26.30
N THR A 300 -3.01 25.30 25.89
CA THR A 300 -4.12 24.39 25.60
C THR A 300 -4.51 24.48 24.13
N ILE A 301 -4.75 23.33 23.49
CA ILE A 301 -5.36 23.28 22.15
C ILE A 301 -6.68 22.52 22.20
N THR A 302 -7.71 23.11 21.62
CA THR A 302 -9.03 22.50 21.49
C THR A 302 -9.36 22.27 20.02
N LEU A 303 -9.88 21.10 19.69
CA LEU A 303 -10.28 20.72 18.34
C LEU A 303 -11.77 20.36 18.28
N SER A 304 -12.40 20.70 17.18
CA SER A 304 -13.72 20.20 16.78
C SER A 304 -13.75 19.87 15.28
N ALA A 305 -14.89 19.43 14.75
CA ALA A 305 -15.09 19.17 13.32
C ALA A 305 -14.68 20.34 12.41
N ALA A 306 -14.91 21.57 12.87
CA ALA A 306 -14.84 22.77 12.05
C ALA A 306 -14.04 23.91 12.69
N HIS A 307 -13.37 23.69 13.83
CA HIS A 307 -12.50 24.70 14.43
C HIS A 307 -11.30 24.13 15.17
N VAL A 308 -10.24 24.93 15.22
CA VAL A 308 -9.08 24.75 16.09
C VAL A 308 -8.89 26.02 16.91
N GLU A 309 -8.65 25.85 18.21
CA GLU A 309 -8.35 26.93 19.13
C GLU A 309 -7.06 26.64 19.88
N ILE A 310 -6.21 27.66 20.00
CA ILE A 310 -4.97 27.63 20.76
C ILE A 310 -5.04 28.75 21.79
N HIS A 311 -4.85 28.40 23.05
CA HIS A 311 -4.92 29.32 24.17
C HIS A 311 -3.68 29.16 25.05
N ASP A 312 -3.02 30.28 25.39
CA ASP A 312 -1.93 30.31 26.36
C ASP A 312 -2.23 31.25 27.52
N ASP A 313 -1.61 31.02 28.68
CA ASP A 313 -1.74 31.86 29.89
C ASP A 313 -0.65 32.95 30.00
N GLY A 314 0.01 33.25 28.89
CA GLY A 314 1.15 34.14 28.79
C GLY A 314 0.83 35.62 28.97
N ARG A 315 1.81 36.47 28.67
CA ARG A 315 1.61 37.91 28.57
C ARG A 315 1.10 38.20 27.16
N GLY A 316 -0.20 38.49 27.05
CA GLY A 316 -0.79 38.92 25.79
C GLY A 316 -0.01 40.10 25.20
N GLY A 317 0.54 39.93 24.00
CA GLY A 317 1.18 41.00 23.25
C GLY A 317 0.16 41.83 22.47
N THR A 318 0.56 42.96 21.91
CA THR A 318 -0.23 43.57 20.83
C THR A 318 -0.15 42.66 19.60
N PRO A 319 -1.21 42.55 18.78
CA PRO A 319 -1.14 41.83 17.50
C PRO A 319 -0.14 42.55 16.60
N SER A 320 1.14 42.23 16.73
CA SER A 320 2.14 42.67 15.78
C SER A 320 1.86 41.95 14.46
N SER A 321 1.94 42.71 13.38
CA SER A 321 1.87 42.25 11.99
C SER A 321 3.10 41.40 11.63
N GLY A 322 3.39 40.37 12.42
CA GLY A 322 4.38 39.36 12.10
C GLY A 322 3.97 38.62 10.82
N SER A 323 4.96 38.33 9.96
CA SER A 323 4.76 37.65 8.69
C SER A 323 4.00 36.31 8.81
N GLY A 324 4.11 35.63 9.96
CA GLY A 324 3.45 34.35 10.23
C GLY A 324 1.91 34.44 10.33
N LEU A 325 1.37 35.40 11.08
CA LEU A 325 -0.08 35.60 11.17
C LEU A 325 -0.69 36.18 9.89
N ALA A 326 0.08 36.93 9.10
CA ALA A 326 -0.35 37.42 7.79
C ALA A 326 -0.54 36.24 6.80
N GLY A 327 0.46 35.36 6.68
CA GLY A 327 0.36 34.16 5.84
C GLY A 327 -0.72 33.19 6.30
N LEU A 328 -0.97 33.08 7.62
CA LEU A 328 -2.06 32.26 8.15
C LEU A 328 -3.44 32.84 7.78
N ARG A 329 -3.61 34.17 7.82
CA ARG A 329 -4.86 34.83 7.40
C ARG A 329 -5.19 34.56 5.93
N GLU A 330 -4.20 34.64 5.05
CA GLU A 330 -4.38 34.36 3.61
C GLU A 330 -4.83 32.91 3.38
N ARG A 331 -4.21 31.94 4.04
CA ARG A 331 -4.59 30.52 3.92
C ARG A 331 -5.97 30.21 4.49
N VAL A 332 -6.33 30.82 5.62
CA VAL A 332 -7.66 30.66 6.22
C VAL A 332 -8.73 31.26 5.31
N ALA A 333 -8.48 32.45 4.74
CA ALA A 333 -9.40 33.08 3.79
C ALA A 333 -9.58 32.25 2.50
N ALA A 334 -8.50 31.68 1.97
CA ALA A 334 -8.57 30.80 0.80
C ALA A 334 -9.40 29.53 1.03
N ALA A 335 -9.50 29.07 2.29
CA ALA A 335 -10.32 27.94 2.70
C ALA A 335 -11.75 28.34 3.13
N GLY A 336 -12.16 29.60 2.94
CA GLY A 336 -13.47 30.10 3.37
C GLY A 336 -13.64 30.20 4.89
N GLY A 337 -12.54 30.16 5.65
CA GLY A 337 -12.55 30.22 7.10
C GLY A 337 -12.43 31.63 7.68
N ARG A 338 -12.61 31.72 8.99
CA ARG A 338 -12.42 32.92 9.82
C ARG A 338 -11.34 32.68 10.84
N ILE A 339 -10.53 33.70 11.08
CA ILE A 339 -9.43 33.69 12.07
C ILE A 339 -9.63 34.83 13.07
N GLU A 340 -9.56 34.50 14.35
CA GLU A 340 -9.62 35.42 15.48
C GLU A 340 -8.34 35.26 16.29
N ALA A 341 -7.55 36.32 16.39
CA ALA A 341 -6.32 36.32 17.17
C ALA A 341 -6.30 37.55 18.07
N GLY A 342 -6.18 37.36 19.38
CA GLY A 342 -6.26 38.47 20.33
C GLY A 342 -5.97 38.07 21.78
N PRO A 343 -5.87 39.06 22.68
CA PRO A 343 -5.68 38.82 24.09
C PRO A 343 -6.91 38.11 24.69
N ALA A 344 -6.66 37.11 25.53
CA ALA A 344 -7.69 36.35 26.24
C ALA A 344 -7.93 36.93 27.66
N ARG A 345 -9.16 36.84 28.15
CA ARG A 345 -9.52 37.20 29.54
C ARG A 345 -9.57 35.93 30.41
N PRO A 346 -9.11 35.95 31.68
CA PRO A 346 -8.55 37.09 32.42
C PRO A 346 -7.07 37.40 32.10
N ARG A 347 -6.35 36.47 31.45
CA ARG A 347 -4.97 36.63 30.99
C ARG A 347 -4.71 35.64 29.85
N GLY A 348 -3.82 35.99 28.93
CA GLY A 348 -3.36 35.08 27.87
C GLY A 348 -3.54 35.61 26.46
N TRP A 349 -3.32 34.73 25.49
CA TRP A 349 -3.60 34.97 24.09
C TRP A 349 -4.41 33.81 23.51
N ARG A 350 -5.35 34.14 22.62
CA ARG A 350 -6.20 33.16 21.93
C ARG A 350 -6.05 33.32 20.43
N LEU A 351 -5.78 32.20 19.76
CA LEU A 351 -5.85 32.05 18.32
C LEU A 351 -6.93 31.00 18.00
N ARG A 352 -8.02 31.42 17.36
CA ARG A 352 -9.13 30.57 16.94
C ARG A 352 -9.29 30.65 15.43
N VAL A 353 -9.40 29.50 14.78
CA VAL A 353 -9.73 29.38 13.36
C VAL A 353 -10.97 28.50 13.21
N THR A 354 -11.97 29.00 12.50
CA THR A 354 -13.23 28.30 12.19
C THR A 354 -13.41 28.22 10.68
N VAL A 355 -13.89 27.10 10.16
CA VAL A 355 -14.25 26.93 8.74
C VAL A 355 -15.74 26.64 8.68
N GLU A 356 -16.49 27.35 7.83
CA GLU A 356 -17.91 27.06 7.64
C GLU A 356 -18.03 25.76 6.82
N GLY A 357 -18.71 24.76 7.37
CA GLY A 357 -18.88 23.47 6.70
C GLY A 357 -19.66 23.65 5.40
N GLY A 358 -19.06 23.25 4.27
CA GLY A 358 -19.81 22.98 3.06
C GLY A 358 -20.85 21.89 3.36
N ALA A 359 -22.10 22.16 3.00
CA ALA A 359 -23.24 21.26 3.15
C ALA A 359 -23.03 19.90 2.45
#